data_AF-A0A7L2EW98-F1
#
_entry.id   AF-A0A7L2EW98-F1
#
_cell.length_a   1.000
_cell.length_b   1.000
_cell.length_c   1.000
_cell.angle_alpha   90.00
_cell.angle_beta   90.00
_cell.angle_gamma   90.00
#
_symmetry.space_group_name_H-M   'P 1'
#
loop_
_entity.id
_entity.type
_entity.pdbx_description
1 polymer ?
#
loop_
_entity_poly.entity_id
_entity_poly.type
_entity_poly.pdbx_seq_one_letter_code
_entity_poly.pdbx_strand_id
1 'polypeptide(L)' 'VNEIMIMKRCRSPSVVNYLDSYLLGRQLWLIMEYMDGGTLSDVIHKTCLSEDHIAAISRE' A
#
# COMPACT_ATOMS: atom_id res chain seq x y z
N VAL A 1 -0.78 -6.16 16.98
CA VAL A 1 -0.44 -7.56 16.61
C VAL A 1 -1.35 -8.10 15.51
N ASN A 2 -2.66 -7.83 15.54
CA ASN A 2 -3.60 -8.37 14.54
C ASN A 2 -3.32 -7.89 13.10
N GLU A 3 -2.97 -6.63 12.92
CA GLU A 3 -2.74 -6.01 11.60
C GLU A 3 -1.59 -6.66 10.83
N ILE A 4 -0.45 -6.94 11.48
CA ILE A 4 0.70 -7.62 10.83
C ILE A 4 0.31 -9.03 10.39
N MET A 5 -0.51 -9.72 11.18
CA MET A 5 -0.98 -11.06 10.85
C MET A 5 -1.93 -11.05 9.65
N ILE A 6 -2.75 -10.01 9.54
CA ILE A 6 -3.62 -9.77 8.38
C ILE A 6 -2.76 -9.48 7.14
N MET A 7 -1.79 -8.58 7.23
CA MET A 7 -0.89 -8.26 6.11
C MET A 7 -0.06 -9.47 5.64
N LYS A 8 0.41 -10.32 6.56
CA LYS A 8 1.12 -11.58 6.21
C LYS A 8 0.24 -12.55 5.42
N ARG A 9 -1.07 -12.57 5.68
CA ARG A 9 -2.03 -13.47 5.03
C ARG A 9 -2.62 -12.87 3.75
N CYS A 10 -2.69 -11.54 3.67
CA CYS A 10 -3.25 -10.84 2.52
C CYS A 10 -2.18 -10.66 1.44
N ARG A 11 -2.10 -11.63 0.52
CA ARG A 11 -1.29 -11.53 -0.69
C ARG A 11 -2.23 -11.38 -1.88
N SER A 12 -2.42 -10.14 -2.33
CA SER A 12 -3.20 -9.78 -3.51
C SER A 12 -2.40 -8.78 -4.34
N PRO A 13 -2.49 -8.79 -5.69
CA PRO A 13 -1.79 -7.83 -6.54
C PRO A 13 -2.08 -6.36 -6.20
N SER A 14 -3.28 -6.06 -5.69
CA SER A 14 -3.71 -4.69 -5.33
C SER A 14 -3.33 -4.27 -3.91
N VAL A 15 -2.69 -5.14 -3.13
CA VAL A 15 -2.31 -4.88 -1.73
C VAL A 15 -0.81 -4.93 -1.60
N VAL A 16 -0.23 -3.88 -1.02
CA VAL A 16 1.21 -3.76 -0.80
C VAL A 16 1.72 -4.98 -0.02
N ASN A 17 2.66 -5.70 -0.62
CA ASN A 17 3.18 -6.94 -0.08
C ASN A 17 4.03 -6.71 1.17
N TYR A 18 3.68 -7.42 2.24
CA TYR A 18 4.48 -7.49 3.45
C TYR A 18 5.66 -8.46 3.26
N LEU A 19 6.86 -8.03 3.64
CA LEU A 19 8.08 -8.85 3.56
C LEU A 19 8.49 -9.34 4.95
N ASP A 20 8.75 -8.44 5.90
CA ASP A 20 9.19 -8.80 7.25
C ASP A 20 8.95 -7.68 8.28
N SER A 21 9.21 -7.95 9.56
CA SER A 21 9.11 -6.95 10.63
C SER A 21 10.07 -7.22 11.78
N TYR A 22 10.68 -6.16 12.30
CA TYR A 22 11.68 -6.22 13.37
C TYR A 22 11.25 -5.36 14.56
N LEU A 23 11.51 -5.84 15.77
CA LEU A 23 11.31 -5.05 16.98
C LEU A 23 12.67 -4.59 17.51
N LEU A 24 12.95 -3.30 17.39
CA LEU A 24 14.16 -2.66 17.90
C LEU A 24 13.81 -1.85 19.15
N GLY A 25 14.12 -2.40 20.32
CA GLY A 25 13.74 -1.80 21.60
C GLY A 25 12.22 -1.74 21.77
N ARG A 26 11.63 -0.55 21.64
CA ARG A 26 10.18 -0.31 21.69
C ARG A 26 9.59 0.15 20.35
N GLN A 27 10.36 0.08 19.26
CA GLN A 27 9.92 0.47 17.93
C GLN A 27 9.75 -0.75 17.04
N LEU A 28 8.60 -0.83 16.36
CA LEU A 28 8.30 -1.85 15.37
C LEU A 28 8.62 -1.31 13.98
N TRP A 29 9.49 -2.00 13.28
CA TRP A 29 9.88 -1.71 11.90
C TRP A 29 9.19 -2.71 10.97
N LEU A 30 8.62 -2.22 9.88
CA LEU A 30 7.95 -3.02 8.87
C LEU A 30 8.72 -2.91 7.55
N ILE A 31 9.05 -4.04 6.95
CA ILE A 31 9.61 -4.11 5.60
C ILE A 31 8.49 -4.56 4.67
N MET A 32 8.22 -3.73 3.67
CA MET A 32 7.17 -3.91 2.66
C MET A 32 7.76 -3.64 1.29
N GLU A 33 7.07 -4.05 0.23
CA GLU A 33 7.48 -3.69 -1.12
C GLU A 33 7.45 -2.17 -1.34
N TYR A 34 8.31 -1.70 -2.23
CA TYR A 34 8.43 -0.29 -2.55
C TYR A 34 7.51 0.08 -3.72
N MET A 35 6.66 1.07 -3.51
CA MET A 35 5.76 1.64 -4.53
C MET A 35 6.31 2.99 -5.00
N ASP A 36 6.94 3.01 -6.17
CA ASP A 36 7.58 4.20 -6.74
C ASP A 36 6.58 5.26 -7.25
N GLY A 37 5.34 4.86 -7.53
CA GLY A 37 4.27 5.73 -8.02
C GLY A 37 3.75 6.78 -7.03
N GLY A 38 4.19 6.73 -5.77
CA GLY A 38 3.75 7.67 -4.74
C GLY A 38 2.29 7.44 -4.31
N THR A 39 1.65 8.47 -3.76
CA THR A 39 0.27 8.36 -3.25
C THR A 39 -0.75 8.83 -4.28
N LEU A 40 -1.93 8.20 -4.28
CA LEU A 40 -3.06 8.66 -5.10
C LEU A 40 -3.50 10.09 -4.73
N SER A 41 -3.34 10.49 -3.47
CA SER A 41 -3.62 11.86 -3.02
C SER A 41 -2.76 12.89 -3.74
N ASP A 42 -1.47 12.61 -3.95
CA ASP A 42 -0.58 13.50 -4.69
C ASP A 42 -1.02 13.65 -6.15
N VAL A 43 -1.49 12.55 -6.76
CA VAL A 43 -1.97 12.56 -8.14
C VAL A 43 -3.25 13.39 -8.27
N ILE A 44 -4.22 13.19 -7.38
CA ILE A 44 -5.49 13.95 -7.37
C ILE A 44 -5.23 15.44 -7.16
N HIS A 45 -4.22 15.81 -6.37
CA HIS A 45 -3.88 17.21 -6.14
C HIS A 45 -3.23 17.88 -7.37
N LYS A 46 -2.48 17.12 -8.19
CA LYS A 46 -1.73 17.64 -9.34
C LYS A 46 -2.52 17.59 -10.65
N THR A 47 -3.46 16.65 -10.78
CA THR A 47 -4.12 16.35 -12.05
C THR A 47 -5.58 15.98 -11.82
N CYS A 48 -6.48 16.44 -12.70
CA CYS A 48 -7.85 15.97 -12.73
C CYS A 48 -7.90 14.57 -13.38
N LEU A 49 -8.41 13.58 -12.65
CA LEU A 49 -8.58 12.21 -13.16
C LEU A 49 -9.83 12.14 -14.03
N SER A 50 -9.72 11.55 -15.22
CA SER A 50 -10.88 11.21 -16.05
C SER A 50 -11.64 10.02 -15.46
N GLU A 51 -12.91 9.86 -15.85
CA GLU A 51 -13.73 8.73 -15.41
C GLU A 51 -13.09 7.38 -15.74
N ASP A 52 -12.41 7.26 -16.87
CA ASP A 52 -11.68 6.06 -17.26
C ASP A 52 -10.56 5.70 -16.26
N HIS A 53 -9.80 6.70 -15.79
CA HIS A 53 -8.77 6.49 -14.78
C HIS A 53 -9.37 6.13 -13.42
N ILE A 54 -10.47 6.78 -13.02
CA ILE A 54 -11.18 6.47 -11.78
C ILE A 54 -11.72 5.03 -11.81
N ALA A 55 -12.30 4.62 -12.94
CA ALA A 55 -12.83 3.27 -13.13
C ALA A 55 -11.72 2.23 -13.09
N ALA A 56 -10.55 2.51 -13.69
CA ALA A 56 -9.39 1.63 -13.60
C ALA A 56 -8.92 1.46 -12.15
N ILE A 57 -8.74 2.56 -11.41
CA ILE A 57 -8.32 2.53 -9.99
C ILE A 57 -9.32 1.79 -9.12
N SER A 58 -10.62 1.91 -9.41
CA SER A 58 -11.69 1.28 -8.62
C SER A 58 -11.87 -0.21 -8.91
N ARG A 59 -11.33 -0.70 -10.02
CA ARG A 59 -11.39 -2.11 -10.42
C ARG A 59 -10.24 -2.93 -9.85
N GLU A 60 -9.06 -2.29 -9.73
CA GLU A 60 -7.90 -2.85 -9.04
C GLU A 60 -8.22 -3.07 -7.55
#